data_AF-A0A0J9WID3-F1
#
_entry.id   AF-A0A0J9WID3-F1
#
_cell.length_a   1.000
_cell.length_b   1.000
_cell.length_c   1.000
_cell.angle_alpha   90.00
_cell.angle_beta   90.00
_cell.angle_gamma   90.00
#
_symmetry.space_group_name_H-M   'P 1'
#
loop_
_entity.id
_entity.type
_entity.pdbx_description
1 polymer ?
#
loop_
_entity_poly.entity_id
_entity_poly.type
_entity_poly.pdbx_seq_one_letter_code
_entity_poly.pdbx_strand_id
1 'polypeptide(L)'
;MSWTIDPPKDDRERQDLENAVVEAANANILMFCSARDKGVHNAPTYPSNATGKIFTIGAANSSGASVDYVGNASELSYTFPGDKVEVDSGRTPPEIVDGSSVATALAAGLAALILYCIQVRIFLAKDYEKQKAGEAYKKVKQHEGMVKAFDAIETTKESNHKFLKVWEVFGKHVEQKNEKPQGEWLGLVAEVGTRLCYNIY
;
A
#
# COMPACT_ATOMS: atom_id res chain seq x y z
N MET A 1 10.31 0.48 2.77
CA MET A 1 11.41 1.06 3.55
C MET A 1 10.84 1.52 4.88
N SER A 2 11.20 0.87 5.98
CA SER A 2 10.68 1.14 7.33
C SER A 2 11.43 2.28 8.04
N TRP A 3 12.02 3.19 7.27
CA TRP A 3 12.89 4.24 7.76
C TRP A 3 12.62 5.55 7.04
N THR A 4 12.93 6.63 7.75
CA THR A 4 12.80 8.01 7.29
C THR A 4 13.97 8.78 7.89
N ILE A 5 14.67 9.57 7.08
CA ILE A 5 15.81 10.36 7.55
C ILE A 5 15.66 11.83 7.18
N ASP A 6 16.32 12.68 7.95
CA ASP A 6 16.57 14.06 7.54
C ASP A 6 17.45 14.08 6.28
N PRO A 7 17.37 15.16 5.48
CA PRO A 7 18.26 15.34 4.34
C PRO A 7 19.73 15.14 4.74
N PRO A 8 20.49 14.28 4.04
CA PRO A 8 21.92 14.15 4.29
C PRO A 8 22.62 15.51 4.20
N LYS A 9 23.56 15.76 5.11
CA LYS A 9 24.29 17.05 5.16
C LYS A 9 25.33 17.17 4.06
N ASP A 10 25.92 16.04 3.64
CA ASP A 10 26.85 15.99 2.52
C ASP A 10 26.06 15.92 1.21
N ASP A 11 26.39 16.83 0.28
CA ASP A 11 25.67 16.95 -0.99
C ASP A 11 25.82 15.72 -1.88
N ARG A 12 26.96 15.03 -1.83
CA ARG A 12 27.19 13.83 -2.64
C ARG A 12 26.39 12.65 -2.09
N GLU A 13 26.40 12.45 -0.77
CA GLU A 13 25.57 11.41 -0.13
C GLU A 13 24.07 11.63 -0.42
N ARG A 14 23.62 12.89 -0.38
CA ARG A 14 22.23 13.23 -0.76
C ARG A 14 21.95 12.90 -2.21
N GLN A 15 22.84 13.30 -3.13
CA GLN A 15 22.68 13.05 -4.56
C GLN A 15 22.68 11.55 -4.89
N ASP A 16 23.54 10.77 -4.26
CA ASP A 16 23.62 9.32 -4.45
C ASP A 16 22.34 8.64 -3.98
N LEU A 17 21.80 9.05 -2.82
CA LEU A 17 20.52 8.56 -2.32
C LEU A 17 19.37 8.92 -3.27
N GLU A 18 19.30 10.17 -3.71
CA GLU A 18 18.28 10.64 -4.66
C GLU A 18 18.33 9.85 -5.97
N ASN A 19 19.53 9.69 -6.53
CA ASN A 19 19.74 8.96 -7.78
C ASN A 19 19.27 7.51 -7.65
N ALA A 20 19.60 6.83 -6.57
CA ALA A 20 19.19 5.44 -6.34
C ALA A 20 17.65 5.30 -6.26
N VAL A 21 16.98 6.22 -5.57
CA VAL A 21 15.50 6.22 -5.46
C VAL A 21 14.86 6.54 -6.80
N VAL A 22 15.39 7.53 -7.54
CA VAL A 22 14.90 7.91 -8.87
C VAL A 22 15.11 6.78 -9.89
N GLU A 23 16.25 6.09 -9.84
CA GLU A 23 16.53 4.92 -10.69
C GLU A 23 15.51 3.81 -10.46
N ALA A 24 15.23 3.48 -9.19
CA ALA A 24 14.20 2.49 -8.85
C ALA A 24 12.80 2.92 -9.35
N ALA A 25 12.45 4.20 -9.22
CA ALA A 25 11.21 4.73 -9.76
C ALA A 25 11.12 4.61 -11.29
N ASN A 26 12.22 4.89 -12.00
CA ASN A 26 12.29 4.78 -13.46
C ASN A 26 12.23 3.33 -13.93
N ALA A 27 12.71 2.38 -13.12
CA ALA A 27 12.55 0.95 -13.33
C ALA A 27 11.13 0.42 -13.02
N ASN A 28 10.18 1.30 -12.67
CA ASN A 28 8.82 0.94 -12.25
C ASN A 28 8.78 -0.02 -11.05
N ILE A 29 9.70 0.15 -10.11
CA ILE A 29 9.65 -0.53 -8.81
C ILE A 29 8.67 0.24 -7.92
N LEU A 30 7.68 -0.46 -7.37
CA LEU A 30 6.78 0.13 -6.37
C LEU A 30 7.55 0.34 -5.07
N MET A 31 7.62 1.59 -4.63
CA MET A 31 8.36 1.97 -3.42
C MET A 31 7.41 2.52 -2.36
N PHE A 32 7.60 2.07 -1.13
CA PHE A 32 6.84 2.51 0.04
C PHE A 32 7.84 2.95 1.11
N CYS A 33 7.60 4.08 1.76
CA CYS A 33 8.37 4.53 2.91
C CYS A 33 7.48 5.00 4.06
N SER A 34 8.00 4.88 5.28
CA SER A 34 7.32 5.39 6.47
C SER A 34 7.28 6.91 6.50
N ALA A 35 6.23 7.46 7.09
CA ALA A 35 6.25 8.81 7.62
C ALA A 35 7.24 8.90 8.80
N ARG A 36 7.59 10.14 9.17
CA ARG A 36 8.67 10.45 10.12
C ARG A 36 8.36 10.10 11.58
N ASP A 37 7.07 10.03 11.94
CA ASP A 37 6.59 9.84 13.31
C ASP A 37 7.16 10.87 14.32
N LYS A 38 7.29 12.14 13.91
CA LYS A 38 7.81 13.24 14.75
C LYS A 38 6.89 14.47 14.84
N GLY A 39 5.59 14.28 14.63
CA GLY A 39 4.57 15.33 14.70
C GLY A 39 4.65 16.33 13.54
N VAL A 40 4.16 17.56 13.76
CA VAL A 40 3.87 18.60 12.73
C VAL A 40 5.14 19.24 12.11
N HIS A 41 6.33 18.66 12.32
CA HIS A 41 7.54 19.16 11.69
C HIS A 41 7.57 18.79 10.19
N ASN A 42 7.25 19.76 9.34
CA ASN A 42 7.13 19.62 7.88
C ASN A 42 8.47 19.74 7.13
N ALA A 43 9.58 19.33 7.75
CA ALA A 43 10.85 19.33 7.03
C ALA A 43 10.85 18.17 6.02
N PRO A 44 11.25 18.40 4.75
CA PRO A 44 11.34 17.33 3.76
C PRO A 44 12.22 16.20 4.29
N THR A 45 11.77 14.95 4.11
CA THR A 45 12.50 13.77 4.55
C THR A 45 12.76 12.82 3.39
N TYR A 46 13.77 11.98 3.56
CA TYR A 46 14.09 10.95 2.58
C TYR A 46 13.62 9.57 3.07
N PRO A 47 13.20 8.69 2.15
CA PRO A 47 13.32 8.81 0.68
C PRO A 47 12.16 9.53 -0.01
N SER A 48 11.11 9.95 0.70
CA SER A 48 9.89 10.52 0.11
C SER A 48 10.13 11.78 -0.72
N ASN A 49 11.10 12.61 -0.35
CA ASN A 49 11.44 13.83 -1.08
C ASN A 49 12.22 13.59 -2.39
N ALA A 50 12.80 12.41 -2.61
CA ALA A 50 13.62 12.13 -3.80
C ALA A 50 12.78 12.04 -5.10
N THR A 51 11.50 11.65 -5.00
CA THR A 51 10.63 11.48 -6.16
C THR A 51 9.16 11.48 -5.75
N GLY A 52 8.26 11.93 -6.63
CA GLY A 52 6.81 11.77 -6.42
C GLY A 52 6.28 10.35 -6.68
N LYS A 53 7.14 9.40 -7.08
CA LYS A 53 6.79 8.00 -7.40
C LYS A 53 7.07 7.05 -6.22
N ILE A 54 6.76 7.49 -5.01
CA ILE A 54 6.92 6.72 -3.77
C ILE A 54 5.72 6.97 -2.88
N PHE A 55 5.24 5.91 -2.23
CA PHE A 55 4.15 6.00 -1.28
C PHE A 55 4.68 6.33 0.12
N THR A 56 4.37 7.51 0.65
CA THR A 56 4.63 7.87 2.05
C THR A 56 3.46 7.38 2.89
N ILE A 57 3.71 6.43 3.77
CA ILE A 57 2.66 5.75 4.55
C ILE A 57 2.70 6.20 6.00
N GLY A 58 1.56 6.65 6.51
CA GLY A 58 1.37 6.99 7.91
C GLY A 58 0.64 5.91 8.70
N ALA A 59 0.85 5.90 10.01
CA ALA A 59 0.07 5.10 10.95
C ALA A 59 -1.34 5.66 11.19
N ALA A 60 -2.29 4.76 11.35
CA ALA A 60 -3.65 5.02 11.81
C ALA A 60 -4.02 4.07 12.94
N ASN A 61 -4.96 4.52 13.77
CA ASN A 61 -5.51 3.74 14.88
C ASN A 61 -6.68 2.86 14.44
N SER A 62 -7.26 2.14 15.40
CA SER A 62 -8.36 1.21 15.17
C SER A 62 -9.65 1.85 14.66
N SER A 63 -9.85 3.17 14.82
CA SER A 63 -10.96 3.89 14.19
C SER A 63 -10.67 4.32 12.75
N GLY A 64 -9.45 4.06 12.26
CA GLY A 64 -8.96 4.50 10.97
C GLY A 64 -8.52 5.96 10.94
N ALA A 65 -8.51 6.66 12.08
CA ALA A 65 -7.96 8.02 12.17
C ALA A 65 -6.44 7.98 12.18
N SER A 66 -5.81 8.91 11.47
CA SER A 66 -4.35 9.11 11.54
C SER A 66 -3.94 9.42 12.98
N VAL A 67 -2.83 8.86 13.44
CA VAL A 67 -2.29 9.16 14.77
C VAL A 67 -1.45 10.44 14.74
N ASP A 68 -1.51 11.21 15.82
CA ASP A 68 -0.97 12.58 15.91
C ASP A 68 0.54 12.66 15.61
N TYR A 69 1.29 11.61 15.95
CA TYR A 69 2.74 11.60 15.76
C TYR A 69 3.18 11.49 14.29
N VAL A 70 2.30 11.06 13.38
CA VAL A 70 2.63 10.90 11.96
C VAL A 70 2.89 12.25 11.27
N GLY A 71 2.32 13.33 11.80
CA GLY A 71 2.45 14.68 11.26
C GLY A 71 1.34 15.04 10.28
N ASN A 72 1.67 15.84 9.26
CA ASN A 72 0.69 16.42 8.34
C ASN A 72 0.13 15.37 7.36
N ALA A 73 -1.16 15.07 7.48
CA ALA A 73 -1.85 14.11 6.61
C ALA A 73 -1.81 14.46 5.11
N SER A 74 -1.62 15.74 4.74
CA SER A 74 -1.53 16.14 3.33
C SER A 74 -0.24 15.66 2.65
N GLU A 75 0.80 15.35 3.42
CA GLU A 75 2.10 14.87 2.93
C GLU A 75 2.14 13.34 2.79
N LEU A 76 1.11 12.66 3.30
CA LEU A 76 0.98 11.21 3.21
C LEU A 76 0.30 10.82 1.91
N SER A 77 0.70 9.69 1.34
CA SER A 77 -0.04 9.06 0.27
C SER A 77 -1.30 8.41 0.84
N TYR A 78 -1.13 7.54 1.84
CA TYR A 78 -2.18 6.76 2.51
C TYR A 78 -1.83 6.51 3.98
N THR A 79 -2.81 6.05 4.75
CA THR A 79 -2.63 5.56 6.12
C THR A 79 -3.10 4.12 6.26
N PHE A 80 -2.41 3.38 7.12
CA PHE A 80 -2.65 1.97 7.40
C PHE A 80 -2.57 1.72 8.91
N PRO A 81 -3.10 0.60 9.42
CA PRO A 81 -2.96 0.25 10.83
C PRO A 81 -1.50 0.33 11.28
N GLY A 82 -1.25 1.13 12.31
CA GLY A 82 0.10 1.33 12.86
C GLY A 82 0.10 1.76 14.32
N ASP A 83 -1.05 1.76 14.98
CA ASP A 83 -1.20 1.97 16.43
C ASP A 83 -1.70 0.67 17.04
N LYS A 84 -0.95 0.16 18.02
CA LYS A 84 -1.20 -1.05 18.80
C LYS A 84 -1.46 -2.27 17.93
N VAL A 85 -0.59 -2.46 16.94
CA VAL A 85 -0.68 -3.60 16.02
C VAL A 85 -0.10 -4.83 16.70
N GLU A 86 -0.89 -5.89 16.82
CA GLU A 86 -0.43 -7.18 17.28
C GLU A 86 0.39 -7.89 16.19
N VAL A 87 1.60 -8.32 16.54
CA VAL A 87 2.49 -9.07 15.67
C VAL A 87 2.77 -10.41 16.31
N ASP A 88 2.49 -11.47 15.55
CA ASP A 88 2.86 -12.84 15.93
C ASP A 88 4.37 -13.02 15.75
N SER A 89 5.11 -12.76 16.83
CA SER A 89 6.56 -13.01 16.94
C SER A 89 6.87 -14.39 17.53
N GLY A 90 5.89 -15.29 17.61
CA GLY A 90 6.02 -16.57 18.32
C GLY A 90 6.13 -16.41 19.85
N ARG A 91 5.81 -15.22 20.38
CA ARG A 91 5.80 -14.89 21.81
C ARG A 91 4.37 -14.89 22.35
N THR A 92 4.21 -15.19 23.64
CA THR A 92 2.92 -15.11 24.34
C THR A 92 3.09 -14.25 25.60
N PRO A 93 2.38 -13.11 25.74
CA PRO A 93 1.40 -12.55 24.80
C PRO A 93 2.04 -12.05 23.48
N PRO A 94 1.24 -11.84 22.42
CA PRO A 94 1.71 -11.23 21.18
C PRO A 94 2.42 -9.90 21.42
N GLU A 95 3.39 -9.57 20.57
CA GLU A 95 4.09 -8.30 20.64
C GLU A 95 3.20 -7.20 20.06
N ILE A 96 3.06 -6.09 20.78
CA ILE A 96 2.31 -4.92 20.31
C ILE A 96 3.32 -3.89 19.83
N VAL A 97 3.18 -3.44 18.59
CA VAL A 97 4.07 -2.47 17.96
C VAL A 97 3.30 -1.27 17.43
N ASP A 98 3.99 -0.14 17.43
CA ASP A 98 3.51 1.15 16.94
C ASP A 98 4.45 1.70 15.88
N GLY A 99 3.90 2.47 14.95
CA GLY A 99 4.66 3.31 14.03
C GLY A 99 4.28 3.16 12.57
N SER A 100 4.64 4.18 11.80
CA SER A 100 4.47 4.23 10.35
C SER A 100 5.28 3.15 9.62
N SER A 101 6.31 2.59 10.26
CA SER A 101 7.06 1.43 9.76
C SER A 101 6.16 0.19 9.61
N VAL A 102 5.30 -0.07 10.58
CA VAL A 102 4.34 -1.19 10.58
C VAL A 102 3.28 -0.95 9.51
N ALA A 103 2.73 0.26 9.48
CA ALA A 103 1.78 0.69 8.45
C ALA A 103 2.36 0.54 7.04
N THR A 104 3.64 0.89 6.85
CA THR A 104 4.36 0.73 5.56
C THR A 104 4.49 -0.74 5.16
N ALA A 105 4.76 -1.64 6.10
CA ALA A 105 4.84 -3.07 5.83
C ALA A 105 3.46 -3.62 5.38
N LEU A 106 2.38 -3.21 6.04
CA LEU A 106 1.02 -3.57 5.64
C LEU A 106 0.65 -3.01 4.26
N ALA A 107 1.02 -1.77 3.95
CA ALA A 107 0.78 -1.17 2.64
C ALA A 107 1.49 -1.93 1.51
N ALA A 108 2.77 -2.27 1.72
CA ALA A 108 3.52 -3.08 0.76
C ALA A 108 2.92 -4.49 0.60
N GLY A 109 2.48 -5.10 1.71
CA GLY A 109 1.78 -6.40 1.69
C GLY A 109 0.46 -6.34 0.93
N LEU A 110 -0.34 -5.29 1.11
CA LEU A 110 -1.57 -5.09 0.35
C LEU A 110 -1.28 -4.90 -1.13
N ALA A 111 -0.30 -4.08 -1.50
CA ALA A 111 0.11 -3.91 -2.90
C ALA A 111 0.50 -5.25 -3.56
N ALA A 112 1.25 -6.09 -2.84
CA ALA A 112 1.59 -7.44 -3.30
C ALA A 112 0.34 -8.32 -3.46
N LEU A 113 -0.59 -8.26 -2.51
CA LEU A 113 -1.86 -9.01 -2.58
C LEU A 113 -2.73 -8.57 -3.77
N ILE A 114 -2.82 -7.27 -4.05
CA ILE A 114 -3.52 -6.74 -5.23
C ILE A 114 -2.92 -7.32 -6.51
N LEU A 115 -1.59 -7.27 -6.65
CA LEU A 115 -0.89 -7.85 -7.80
C LEU A 115 -1.18 -9.35 -7.94
N TYR A 116 -1.21 -10.08 -6.83
CA TYR A 116 -1.53 -11.51 -6.80
C TYR A 116 -2.97 -11.79 -7.26
N CYS A 117 -3.96 -11.02 -6.78
CA CYS A 117 -5.35 -11.15 -7.24
C CYS A 117 -5.48 -10.98 -8.76
N ILE A 118 -4.71 -10.06 -9.34
CA ILE A 118 -4.69 -9.84 -10.80
C ILE A 118 -4.01 -11.02 -11.52
N GLN A 119 -2.94 -11.59 -10.97
CA GLN A 119 -2.31 -12.79 -11.53
C GLN A 119 -3.27 -13.98 -11.55
N VAL A 120 -4.05 -14.18 -10.48
CA VAL A 120 -5.10 -15.22 -10.44
C VAL A 120 -6.18 -14.95 -11.49
N ARG A 121 -6.60 -13.69 -11.67
CA ARG A 121 -7.50 -13.30 -12.77
C ARG A 121 -6.93 -13.68 -14.14
N ILE A 122 -5.67 -13.37 -14.41
CA ILE A 122 -4.99 -13.71 -15.68
C ILE A 122 -4.95 -15.23 -15.88
N PHE A 123 -4.68 -15.98 -14.81
CA PHE A 123 -4.59 -17.43 -14.86
C PHE A 123 -5.93 -18.08 -15.24
N LEU A 124 -7.05 -17.55 -14.74
CA LEU A 124 -8.40 -18.06 -15.04
C LEU A 124 -9.01 -17.51 -16.34
N ALA A 125 -8.47 -16.41 -16.88
CA ALA A 125 -9.04 -15.73 -18.03
C ALA A 125 -8.84 -16.48 -19.35
N LYS A 126 -9.83 -16.37 -20.25
CA LYS A 126 -9.76 -16.82 -21.65
C LYS A 126 -9.17 -15.72 -22.54
N ASP A 127 -8.67 -16.08 -23.72
CA ASP A 127 -7.79 -15.28 -24.60
C ASP A 127 -7.94 -13.75 -24.51
N TYR A 128 -9.09 -13.19 -24.91
CA TYR A 128 -9.30 -11.74 -24.91
C TYR A 128 -9.21 -11.11 -23.50
N GLU A 129 -9.87 -11.71 -22.51
CA GLU A 129 -9.82 -11.23 -21.12
C GLU A 129 -8.42 -11.38 -20.51
N LYS A 130 -7.66 -12.38 -20.96
CA LYS A 130 -6.29 -12.60 -20.51
C LYS A 130 -5.36 -11.48 -20.96
N GLN A 131 -5.49 -11.02 -22.20
CA GLN A 131 -4.73 -9.87 -22.69
C GLN A 131 -5.08 -8.61 -21.87
N LYS A 132 -6.37 -8.32 -21.70
CA LYS A 132 -6.85 -7.15 -20.96
C LYS A 132 -6.36 -7.15 -19.50
N ALA A 133 -6.46 -8.29 -18.81
CA ALA A 133 -5.95 -8.44 -17.45
C ALA A 133 -4.41 -8.32 -17.38
N GLY A 134 -3.70 -8.83 -18.39
CA GLY A 134 -2.24 -8.68 -18.52
C GLY A 134 -1.78 -7.24 -18.69
N GLU A 135 -2.51 -6.43 -19.45
CA GLU A 135 -2.26 -5.00 -19.59
C GLU A 135 -2.51 -4.25 -18.28
N ALA A 136 -3.62 -4.55 -17.59
CA ALA A 136 -3.89 -3.98 -16.28
C ALA A 136 -2.81 -4.34 -15.26
N TYR A 137 -2.32 -5.58 -15.25
CA TYR A 137 -1.22 -6.00 -14.38
C TYR A 137 0.05 -5.17 -14.62
N LYS A 138 0.43 -4.94 -15.88
CA LYS A 138 1.58 -4.09 -16.23
C LYS A 138 1.41 -2.66 -15.75
N LYS A 139 0.20 -2.10 -15.87
CA LYS A 139 -0.13 -0.75 -15.40
C LYS A 139 -0.09 -0.66 -13.86
N VAL A 140 -0.69 -1.61 -13.14
CA VAL A 140 -0.75 -1.64 -11.66
C VAL A 140 0.64 -1.82 -11.03
N LYS A 141 1.59 -2.45 -11.74
CA LYS A 141 3.00 -2.49 -11.29
C LYS A 141 3.69 -1.12 -11.30
N GLN A 142 3.10 -0.10 -11.92
CA GLN A 142 3.63 1.26 -11.92
C GLN A 142 2.97 2.07 -10.81
N HIS A 143 3.67 3.08 -10.31
CA HIS A 143 3.19 3.93 -9.20
C HIS A 143 1.77 4.44 -9.42
N GLU A 144 1.49 5.09 -10.56
CA GLU A 144 0.16 5.64 -10.87
C GLU A 144 -0.92 4.56 -10.98
N GLY A 145 -0.59 3.38 -11.51
CA GLY A 145 -1.53 2.28 -11.57
C GLY A 145 -1.85 1.72 -10.18
N MET A 146 -0.86 1.65 -9.28
CA MET A 146 -1.10 1.24 -7.90
C MET A 146 -1.89 2.30 -7.11
N VAL A 147 -1.66 3.61 -7.35
CA VAL A 147 -2.52 4.69 -6.82
C VAL A 147 -3.98 4.44 -7.20
N LYS A 148 -4.25 4.21 -8.49
CA LYS A 148 -5.62 3.93 -8.96
C LYS A 148 -6.22 2.65 -8.35
N ALA A 149 -5.41 1.63 -8.09
CA ALA A 149 -5.85 0.40 -7.47
C ALA A 149 -6.16 0.59 -5.97
N PHE A 150 -5.35 1.39 -5.25
CA PHE A 150 -5.62 1.78 -3.88
C PHE A 150 -6.86 2.68 -3.78
N ASP A 151 -7.02 3.64 -4.68
CA ASP A 151 -8.19 4.53 -4.72
C ASP A 151 -9.49 3.81 -5.08
N ALA A 152 -9.41 2.63 -5.71
CA ALA A 152 -10.55 1.74 -5.90
C ALA A 152 -11.02 1.08 -4.59
N ILE A 153 -10.19 1.13 -3.54
CA ILE A 153 -10.54 0.75 -2.17
C ILE A 153 -11.03 2.02 -1.47
N GLU A 154 -12.31 2.07 -1.12
CA GLU A 154 -12.90 3.25 -0.50
C GLU A 154 -12.13 3.72 0.75
N THR A 155 -12.02 5.04 0.91
CA THR A 155 -11.35 5.66 2.06
C THR A 155 -12.34 6.26 3.06
N THR A 156 -11.87 6.53 4.28
CA THR A 156 -12.66 7.22 5.31
C THR A 156 -12.50 8.74 5.24
N LYS A 157 -13.55 9.50 5.56
CA LYS A 157 -13.46 10.97 5.62
C LYS A 157 -12.63 11.40 6.84
N GLU A 158 -12.73 10.64 7.91
CA GLU A 158 -12.08 10.83 9.21
C GLU A 158 -10.55 10.76 9.10
N SER A 159 -10.03 10.09 8.07
CA SER A 159 -8.59 10.03 7.75
C SER A 159 -8.16 11.05 6.69
N ASN A 160 -9.01 12.02 6.33
CA ASN A 160 -8.83 12.88 5.16
C ASN A 160 -8.65 12.07 3.85
N HIS A 161 -9.44 11.00 3.70
CA HIS A 161 -9.38 10.10 2.55
C HIS A 161 -8.05 9.35 2.40
N LYS A 162 -7.39 9.00 3.51
CA LYS A 162 -6.09 8.31 3.52
C LYS A 162 -6.15 6.86 3.94
N PHE A 163 -7.07 6.50 4.83
CA PHE A 163 -7.20 5.15 5.37
C PHE A 163 -8.04 4.26 4.45
N LEU A 164 -7.46 3.15 3.99
CA LEU A 164 -8.11 2.22 3.06
C LEU A 164 -9.01 1.23 3.81
N LYS A 165 -10.31 1.23 3.51
CA LYS A 165 -11.29 0.27 4.07
C LYS A 165 -11.25 -1.07 3.32
N VAL A 166 -10.18 -1.84 3.54
CA VAL A 166 -9.96 -3.10 2.80
C VAL A 166 -11.14 -4.08 2.94
N TRP A 167 -11.86 -4.08 4.06
CA TRP A 167 -13.03 -4.95 4.26
C TRP A 167 -14.16 -4.70 3.26
N GLU A 168 -14.30 -3.50 2.70
CA GLU A 168 -15.33 -3.19 1.68
C GLU A 168 -15.08 -3.91 0.35
N VAL A 169 -13.82 -4.28 0.09
CA VAL A 169 -13.41 -4.99 -1.12
C VAL A 169 -13.27 -6.48 -0.85
N PHE A 170 -12.58 -6.85 0.22
CA PHE A 170 -12.23 -8.24 0.51
C PHE A 170 -13.30 -8.96 1.35
N GLY A 171 -13.99 -8.26 2.26
CA GLY A 171 -14.89 -8.87 3.26
C GLY A 171 -16.01 -9.71 2.65
N LYS A 172 -16.74 -9.16 1.69
CA LYS A 172 -17.81 -9.88 0.98
C LYS A 172 -17.33 -11.20 0.35
N HIS A 173 -16.13 -11.21 -0.24
CA HIS A 173 -15.58 -12.40 -0.87
C HIS A 173 -15.11 -13.43 0.17
N VAL A 174 -14.64 -12.98 1.33
CA VAL A 174 -14.32 -13.85 2.48
C VAL A 174 -15.58 -14.50 3.05
N GLU A 175 -16.69 -13.77 3.13
CA GLU A 175 -17.98 -14.34 3.56
C GLU A 175 -18.50 -15.39 2.57
N GLN A 176 -18.49 -15.07 1.27
CA GLN A 176 -18.90 -15.99 0.20
C GLN A 176 -18.09 -17.27 0.14
N LYS A 177 -16.84 -17.25 0.61
CA LYS A 177 -15.98 -18.44 0.72
C LYS A 177 -16.64 -19.54 1.56
N ASN A 178 -17.40 -19.18 2.60
CA ASN A 178 -18.07 -20.14 3.49
C ASN A 178 -19.27 -20.85 2.84
N GLU A 179 -19.80 -20.28 1.75
CA GLU A 179 -20.96 -20.80 1.02
C GLU A 179 -20.55 -21.56 -0.25
N LYS A 180 -19.27 -21.51 -0.63
CA LYS A 180 -18.75 -22.04 -1.89
C LYS A 180 -17.76 -23.20 -1.69
N PRO A 181 -17.79 -24.24 -2.55
CA PRO A 181 -16.77 -25.27 -2.56
C PRO A 181 -15.36 -24.70 -2.76
N GLN A 182 -14.35 -25.37 -2.21
CA GLN A 182 -12.95 -24.93 -2.30
C GLN A 182 -12.47 -24.70 -3.75
N GLY A 183 -12.98 -25.46 -4.71
CA GLY A 183 -12.65 -25.31 -6.13
C GLY A 183 -13.05 -23.95 -6.74
N GLU A 184 -13.96 -23.21 -6.10
CA GLU A 184 -14.44 -21.91 -6.58
C GLU A 184 -13.69 -20.71 -5.95
N TRP A 185 -12.84 -20.94 -4.95
CA TRP A 185 -12.19 -19.84 -4.20
C TRP A 185 -11.27 -18.99 -5.08
N LEU A 186 -10.62 -19.58 -6.08
CA LEU A 186 -9.79 -18.82 -7.03
C LEU A 186 -10.63 -17.84 -7.86
N GLY A 187 -11.90 -18.16 -8.13
CA GLY A 187 -12.84 -17.26 -8.79
C GLY A 187 -13.08 -16.00 -7.96
N LEU A 188 -13.31 -16.15 -6.65
CA LEU A 188 -13.48 -15.02 -5.73
C LEU A 188 -12.24 -14.11 -5.70
N VAL A 189 -11.04 -14.68 -5.72
CA VAL A 189 -9.78 -13.92 -5.78
C VAL A 189 -9.64 -13.17 -7.10
N ALA A 190 -10.04 -13.77 -8.23
CA ALA A 190 -10.05 -13.12 -9.54
C ALA A 190 -11.09 -11.99 -9.66
N GLU A 191 -12.24 -12.13 -9.00
CA GLU A 191 -13.26 -11.08 -8.91
C GLU A 191 -12.74 -9.85 -8.17
N VAL A 192 -12.03 -10.05 -7.05
CA VAL A 192 -11.31 -8.97 -6.34
C VAL A 192 -10.31 -8.29 -7.28
N GLY A 193 -9.50 -9.07 -8.01
CA GLY A 193 -8.55 -8.53 -8.99
C GLY A 193 -9.24 -7.74 -10.13
N THR A 194 -10.47 -8.11 -10.48
CA THR A 194 -11.28 -7.38 -11.47
C THR A 194 -11.74 -6.04 -10.92
N ARG A 195 -12.29 -6.02 -9.70
CA ARG A 195 -12.76 -4.79 -9.02
C ARG A 195 -11.62 -3.78 -8.84
N LEU A 196 -10.46 -4.24 -8.37
CA LEU A 196 -9.28 -3.39 -8.14
C LEU A 196 -8.68 -2.81 -9.44
N CYS A 197 -8.99 -3.39 -10.59
CA CYS A 197 -8.53 -2.89 -11.89
C CYS A 197 -9.55 -2.00 -12.61
N TYR A 198 -10.69 -1.67 -12.00
CA TYR A 198 -11.80 -1.00 -12.69
C TYR A 198 -11.38 0.34 -13.34
N ASN A 199 -10.56 1.14 -12.65
CA ASN A 199 -10.10 2.46 -13.10
C ASN A 199 -8.77 2.45 -13.87
N ILE A 200 -8.21 1.27 -14.17
CA ILE A 200 -6.87 1.12 -14.77
C ILE A 200 -6.90 1.29 -16.31
N TYR A 201 -8.07 1.10 -16.93
CA TYR A 201 -8.24 1.11 -18.38
C TYR A 201 -8.30 2.51 -18.95
#